data_AF-A0A4V6DAV6-F1
#
_entry.id   AF-A0A4V6DAV6-F1
#
_cell.length_a   1.000
_cell.length_b   1.000
_cell.length_c   1.000
_cell.angle_alpha   90.00
_cell.angle_beta   90.00
_cell.angle_gamma   90.00
#
_symmetry.space_group_name_H-M   'P 1'
#
loop_
_entity.id
_entity.type
_entity.pdbx_description
1 polymer ?
#
loop_
_entity_poly.entity_id
_entity_poly.type
_entity_poly.pdbx_seq_one_letter_code
_entity_poly.pdbx_strand_id
1 'polypeptide(L)'
;MDRTTAPGGRRQRFFGGDDSIGLVDIAASNVAHWLGVMEEVGGVTPLLTDEEYPALCQWAKRYAGDETVKQCLPKRDELFAMYSGFKEMFQAMATSQNQ
;
A
#
# COMPACT_ATOMS: atom_id res chain seq x y z
N MET A 1 5.11 1.15 45.56
CA MET A 1 5.47 1.79 44.28
C MET A 1 6.63 1.00 43.71
N ASP A 2 6.33 0.07 42.80
CA ASP A 2 7.36 -0.63 42.03
C ASP A 2 7.36 -0.07 40.60
N ARG A 3 8.51 0.47 40.19
CA ARG A 3 8.79 0.89 38.82
C ARG A 3 9.65 -0.19 38.19
N THR A 4 9.12 -1.30 37.70
CA THR A 4 9.79 -2.17 36.73
C THR A 4 8.78 -3.13 36.09
N THR A 5 8.10 -2.67 35.04
CA THR A 5 7.76 -3.48 33.84
C THR A 5 7.27 -2.48 32.79
N ALA A 6 8.17 -1.96 31.96
CA ALA A 6 7.75 -1.42 30.68
C ALA A 6 7.18 -2.60 29.86
N PRO A 7 5.91 -2.58 29.42
CA PRO A 7 5.46 -3.59 28.49
C PRO A 7 6.27 -3.39 27.21
N GLY A 8 7.12 -4.38 26.89
CA GLY A 8 7.80 -4.43 25.60
C GLY A 8 6.78 -4.14 24.51
N GLY A 9 7.04 -3.13 23.69
CA GLY A 9 6.15 -2.73 22.62
C GLY A 9 5.90 -3.93 21.71
N ARG A 10 4.75 -4.58 21.87
CA ARG A 10 4.32 -5.66 20.98
C ARG A 10 4.30 -5.07 19.57
N ARG A 11 5.08 -5.66 18.66
CA ARG A 11 5.04 -5.31 17.24
C ARG A 11 3.67 -5.75 16.71
N GLN A 12 2.74 -4.81 16.65
CA GLN A 12 1.40 -5.06 16.13
C GLN A 12 1.52 -5.50 14.66
N ARG A 13 0.85 -6.61 14.32
CA ARG A 13 0.81 -7.14 12.96
C ARG A 13 0.11 -6.19 11.98
N PHE A 14 -0.92 -5.51 12.45
CA PHE A 14 -1.73 -4.51 11.75
C PHE A 14 -1.79 -3.22 12.55
N PHE A 15 -2.13 -2.10 11.91
CA PHE A 15 -2.32 -0.81 12.59
C PHE A 15 -3.48 -0.86 13.59
N GLY A 16 -4.49 -1.69 13.32
CA GLY A 16 -5.62 -1.95 14.23
C GLY A 16 -5.33 -2.87 15.42
N GLY A 17 -4.16 -3.50 15.50
CA GLY A 17 -3.85 -4.50 16.52
C GLY A 17 -3.22 -5.78 15.97
N ASP A 18 -2.95 -6.74 16.85
CA ASP A 18 -2.43 -8.06 16.44
C ASP A 18 -3.50 -8.98 15.86
N ASP A 19 -4.77 -8.87 16.28
CA ASP A 19 -5.77 -9.90 16.03
C ASP A 19 -6.69 -9.63 14.82
N SER A 20 -6.75 -8.39 14.30
CA SER A 20 -7.66 -8.03 13.21
C SER A 20 -7.18 -6.86 12.36
N ILE A 21 -7.60 -6.84 11.10
CA ILE A 21 -7.46 -5.69 10.19
C ILE A 21 -8.30 -4.53 10.73
N GLY A 22 -7.67 -3.40 11.02
CA GLY A 22 -8.34 -2.18 11.49
C GLY A 22 -8.72 -1.22 10.37
N LEU A 23 -9.39 -0.12 10.74
CA LEU A 23 -9.77 0.94 9.81
C LEU A 23 -8.55 1.55 9.08
N VAL A 24 -7.45 1.76 9.80
CA VAL A 24 -6.22 2.30 9.23
C VAL A 24 -5.63 1.33 8.21
N ASP A 25 -5.71 0.03 8.46
CA ASP A 25 -5.24 -0.98 7.51
C ASP A 25 -6.05 -0.97 6.21
N ILE A 26 -7.37 -0.80 6.30
CA ILE A 26 -8.25 -0.66 5.14
C ILE A 26 -7.97 0.65 4.39
N ALA A 27 -7.80 1.76 5.10
CA ALA A 27 -7.48 3.05 4.47
C ALA A 27 -6.11 3.02 3.78
N ALA A 28 -5.13 2.33 4.38
CA ALA A 28 -3.79 2.16 3.83
C ALA A 28 -3.71 1.06 2.77
N SER A 29 -4.78 0.30 2.49
CA SER A 29 -4.82 -0.76 1.47
C SER A 29 -4.35 -0.28 0.09
N ASN A 30 -4.68 0.97 -0.25
CA ASN A 30 -4.24 1.64 -1.47
C ASN A 30 -2.70 1.72 -1.55
N VAL A 31 -2.05 2.01 -0.41
CA VAL A 31 -0.59 2.07 -0.28
C VAL A 31 0.03 0.67 -0.40
N ALA A 32 -0.60 -0.35 0.18
CA ALA A 32 -0.09 -1.72 0.14
C ALA A 32 -0.20 -2.39 -1.23
N HIS A 33 -1.27 -2.12 -1.98
CA HIS A 33 -1.61 -2.87 -3.19
C HIS A 33 -1.49 -2.07 -4.48
N TRP A 34 -1.86 -0.79 -4.49
CA TRP A 34 -1.92 0.01 -5.72
C TRP A 34 -0.63 0.79 -5.98
N LEU A 35 0.11 1.17 -4.93
CA LEU A 35 1.34 1.97 -5.08
C LEU A 35 2.37 1.28 -5.97
N GLY A 36 2.63 -0.01 -5.77
CA GLY A 36 3.59 -0.75 -6.60
C GLY A 36 3.18 -0.85 -8.07
N VAL A 37 1.88 -0.82 -8.38
CA VAL A 37 1.38 -0.79 -9.77
C VAL A 37 1.53 0.60 -10.37
N MET A 38 1.27 1.66 -9.58
CA MET A 38 1.49 3.04 -10.02
C MET A 38 2.97 3.33 -10.29
N GLU A 39 3.87 2.81 -9.47
CA GLU A 39 5.33 2.90 -9.68
C GLU A 39 5.74 2.26 -11.01
N GLU A 40 5.23 1.05 -11.28
CA GLU A 40 5.50 0.31 -12.51
C GLU A 40 4.95 1.03 -13.76
N VAL A 41 3.70 1.49 -13.71
CA VAL A 41 3.06 2.21 -14.83
C VAL A 41 3.71 3.58 -15.06
N GLY A 42 4.02 4.30 -13.97
CA GLY A 42 4.66 5.61 -14.01
C GLY A 42 6.13 5.57 -14.40
N GLY A 43 6.79 4.41 -14.24
CA GLY A 43 8.25 4.30 -14.37
C GLY A 43 8.99 5.15 -13.34
N VAL A 44 8.39 5.38 -12.17
CA VAL A 44 8.94 6.23 -11.10
C VAL A 44 9.70 5.38 -10.10
N THR A 45 10.71 5.98 -9.46
CA THR A 45 11.46 5.33 -8.38
C THR A 45 10.50 4.90 -7.27
N PRO A 46 10.68 3.69 -6.70
CA PRO A 46 9.85 3.21 -5.60
C PRO A 46 9.82 4.23 -4.45
N LEU A 47 8.61 4.66 -4.08
CA LEU A 47 8.35 5.59 -2.99
C LEU A 47 8.32 4.87 -1.64
N LEU A 48 8.06 3.56 -1.64
CA LEU A 48 8.18 2.71 -0.46
C LEU A 48 9.35 1.74 -0.61
N THR A 49 10.46 2.10 0.02
CA THR A 49 11.64 1.24 0.11
C THR A 49 11.67 0.51 1.46
N ASP A 50 12.16 -0.74 1.45
CA ASP A 50 12.43 -1.48 2.69
C ASP A 50 13.51 -0.76 3.56
N GLU A 51 14.30 0.14 2.98
CA GLU A 51 15.33 0.94 3.64
C GLU A 51 14.76 2.11 4.44
N GLU A 52 13.85 2.90 3.85
CA GLU A 52 13.25 4.06 4.49
C GLU A 52 12.02 3.70 5.34
N TYR A 53 11.25 2.70 4.90
CA TYR A 53 9.97 2.32 5.52
C TYR A 53 9.83 0.81 5.80
N PRO A 54 10.77 0.17 6.51
CA PRO A 54 10.79 -1.28 6.72
C PRO A 54 9.53 -1.82 7.40
N ALA A 55 8.95 -1.07 8.34
CA ALA A 55 7.73 -1.49 9.05
C ALA A 55 6.50 -1.47 8.13
N LEU A 56 6.40 -0.49 7.25
CA LEU A 56 5.28 -0.33 6.34
C LEU A 56 5.36 -1.36 5.20
N CYS A 57 6.55 -1.64 4.69
CA CYS A 57 6.75 -2.70 3.69
C CYS A 57 6.43 -4.09 4.26
N GLN A 58 6.82 -4.38 5.51
CA GLN A 58 6.42 -5.62 6.18
C GLN A 58 4.91 -5.70 6.40
N TRP A 59 4.29 -4.59 6.80
CA TRP A 59 2.84 -4.50 6.94
C TRP A 59 2.13 -4.74 5.60
N ALA A 60 2.56 -4.10 4.52
CA ALA A 60 1.96 -4.25 3.19
C ALA A 60 2.03 -5.71 2.70
N LYS A 61 3.18 -6.37 2.88
CA LYS A 61 3.37 -7.80 2.58
C LYS A 61 2.39 -8.69 3.38
N ARG A 62 2.12 -8.36 4.64
CA ARG A 62 1.15 -9.08 5.49
C ARG A 62 -0.30 -8.80 5.08
N TYR A 63 -0.62 -7.54 4.80
CA TYR A 63 -1.95 -7.09 4.40
C TYR A 63 -2.37 -7.73 3.08
N ALA A 64 -1.53 -7.65 2.04
CA ALA A 64 -1.79 -8.31 0.75
C ALA A 64 -1.74 -9.85 0.83
N GLY A 65 -1.09 -10.40 1.86
CA GLY A 65 -1.03 -11.83 2.14
C GLY A 65 -2.29 -12.40 2.81
N ASP A 66 -3.12 -11.56 3.42
CA ASP A 66 -4.33 -11.99 4.13
C ASP A 66 -5.41 -12.46 3.15
N GLU A 67 -5.99 -13.64 3.41
CA GLU A 67 -6.96 -14.26 2.51
C GLU A 67 -8.27 -13.44 2.38
N THR A 68 -8.67 -12.74 3.44
CA THR A 68 -9.84 -11.85 3.41
C THR A 68 -9.58 -10.68 2.48
N VAL A 69 -8.39 -10.10 2.58
CA VAL A 69 -7.97 -8.96 1.76
C VAL A 69 -7.84 -9.38 0.30
N LYS A 70 -7.21 -10.52 0.01
CA LYS A 70 -7.07 -11.04 -1.36
C LYS A 70 -8.40 -11.25 -2.07
N GLN A 71 -9.46 -11.61 -1.34
CA GLN A 71 -10.81 -11.76 -1.90
C GLN A 71 -11.45 -10.41 -2.26
N CYS A 72 -11.07 -9.33 -1.58
CA CYS A 72 -11.58 -7.99 -1.82
C CYS A 72 -10.74 -7.17 -2.81
N LEU A 73 -9.46 -7.51 -2.98
CA LEU A 73 -8.55 -6.75 -3.82
C LEU A 73 -8.72 -7.11 -5.30
N PRO A 74 -8.81 -6.12 -6.21
CA PRO A 74 -8.78 -6.37 -7.64
C PRO A 74 -7.44 -6.98 -8.05
N LYS A 75 -7.47 -7.77 -9.13
CA LYS A 75 -6.25 -8.42 -9.64
C LYS A 75 -5.24 -7.37 -10.07
N ARG A 76 -3.95 -7.70 -9.92
CA ARG A 76 -2.85 -6.80 -10.29
C ARG A 76 -2.95 -6.35 -11.75
N ASP A 77 -3.30 -7.25 -12.66
CA ASP A 77 -3.40 -6.95 -14.10
C ASP A 77 -4.52 -5.95 -14.41
N GLU A 78 -5.66 -6.05 -13.70
CA GLU A 78 -6.79 -5.12 -13.84
C GLU A 78 -6.40 -3.72 -13.36
N LEU A 79 -5.68 -3.64 -12.23
CA LEU A 79 -5.13 -2.38 -11.73
C LEU A 79 -4.11 -1.79 -12.72
N PHE A 80 -3.22 -2.62 -13.26
CA PHE A 80 -2.20 -2.18 -14.21
C PHE A 80 -2.84 -1.58 -15.47
N ALA A 81 -3.85 -2.26 -16.02
CA ALA A 81 -4.61 -1.76 -17.17
C ALA A 81 -5.30 -0.42 -16.86
N MET A 82 -5.96 -0.33 -15.69
CA MET A 82 -6.63 0.90 -15.24
C MET A 82 -5.64 2.07 -15.10
N TYR A 83 -4.51 1.86 -14.43
CA TYR A 83 -3.49 2.90 -14.24
C TYR A 83 -2.80 3.29 -15.55
N SER A 84 -2.56 2.33 -16.45
CA SER A 84 -2.03 2.62 -17.78
C SER A 84 -2.99 3.51 -18.58
N GLY A 85 -4.29 3.19 -18.56
CA GLY A 85 -5.31 4.03 -19.18
C GLY A 85 -5.39 5.43 -18.57
N PHE A 86 -5.27 5.55 -17.25
CA PHE A 86 -5.18 6.86 -16.60
C PHE A 86 -3.95 7.64 -17.05
N LYS A 87 -2.78 7.01 -17.13
CA LYS A 87 -1.54 7.64 -17.61
C LYS A 87 -1.71 8.20 -19.02
N GLU A 88 -2.25 7.40 -19.94
CA GLU A 88 -2.51 7.83 -21.32
C GLU A 88 -3.50 9.00 -21.38
N MET A 89 -4.58 8.94 -20.60
CA MET A 89 -5.56 10.02 -20.50
C MET A 89 -4.92 11.33 -20.00
N PHE A 90 -4.10 11.27 -18.93
CA PHE A 90 -3.41 12.44 -18.41
C PHE A 90 -2.39 13.00 -19.42
N GLN A 91 -1.67 12.14 -20.14
CA GLN A 91 -0.75 12.55 -21.21
C GLN A 91 -1.48 13.23 -22.37
N ALA A 92 -2.63 12.68 -22.79
CA ALA A 92 -3.47 13.26 -23.83
C ALA A 92 -4.01 14.64 -23.40
N MET A 93 -4.51 14.75 -22.16
CA MET A 93 -4.98 16.03 -21.62
C MET A 93 -3.85 17.08 -21.54
N ALA A 94 -2.66 16.69 -21.08
CA ALA A 94 -1.51 17.58 -21.03
C ALA A 94 -1.07 18.07 -22.43
N THR A 95 -1.15 17.19 -23.43
CA THR A 95 -0.80 17.52 -24.82
C THR A 95 -1.86 18.43 -25.45
N SER A 96 -3.15 18.23 -25.13
CA SER A 96 -4.25 19.09 -25.62
C SER A 96 -4.26 20.51 -25.05
N GLN A 97 -3.61 20.74 -23.90
CA GLN A 97 -3.46 22.10 -23.36
C GLN A 97 -2.29 22.87 -23.99
N ASN A 98 -1.44 22.20 -24.78
CA ASN A 98 -0.24 22.78 -25.38
C ASN A 98 -0.38 22.99 -26.90
N GLN A 99 -1.60 22.93 -27.42
CA GLN A 99 -1.97 23.13 -28.83
C GLN A 99 -3.05 24.21 -28.94
#